data_AF-A0AAJ6IFK3-F1
#
_entry.id   AF-A0AAJ6IFK3-F1
#
_cell.length_a   1.000
_cell.length_b   1.000
_cell.length_c   1.000
_cell.angle_alpha   90.00
_cell.angle_beta   90.00
_cell.angle_gamma   90.00
#
_symmetry.space_group_name_H-M   'P 1'
#
loop_
_entity.id
_entity.type
_entity.pdbx_description
1 polymer ?
#
loop_
_entity_poly.entity_id
_entity_poly.type
_entity_poly.pdbx_seq_one_letter_code
_entity_poly.pdbx_strand_id
1 'polypeptide(L)'
;MVRGIANSKIGFGDLILLLRYFFKLKVSTHPNKNKVFNPDLGLYEISFDRVGNVTKKVFWQEKKGKGVSLVIKCLYFKTGGSDCKLSSHVPDYGFNTSYLNVYFHAELLPHWKNIQRESLKFIDSLQIEENQVNASK
;
A
#
# COMPACT_ATOMS: atom_id res chain seq x y z
N MET A 1 -53.03 -13.43 -16.35
CA MET A 1 -52.63 -14.27 -15.20
C MET A 1 -51.16 -14.00 -14.91
N VAL A 2 -50.88 -13.34 -13.79
CA VAL A 2 -49.55 -12.85 -13.40
C VAL A 2 -48.63 -14.04 -13.13
N ARG A 3 -47.50 -14.15 -13.84
CA ARG A 3 -46.45 -15.13 -13.53
C ARG A 3 -45.58 -14.56 -12.41
N GLY A 4 -45.64 -15.20 -11.25
CA GLY A 4 -44.97 -14.77 -10.02
C GLY A 4 -43.46 -14.75 -10.17
N ILE A 5 -42.86 -13.63 -9.74
CA ILE A 5 -41.45 -13.52 -9.42
C ILE A 5 -41.23 -14.41 -8.19
N ALA A 6 -40.49 -15.50 -8.35
CA ALA A 6 -40.03 -16.30 -7.22
C ALA A 6 -39.08 -15.43 -6.38
N ASN A 7 -39.58 -14.92 -5.25
CA ASN A 7 -38.78 -14.37 -4.17
C ASN A 7 -37.97 -15.51 -3.53
N SER A 8 -36.90 -15.93 -4.20
CA SER A 8 -35.87 -16.74 -3.55
C SER A 8 -35.17 -15.86 -2.54
N LYS A 9 -35.51 -16.01 -1.25
CA LYS A 9 -34.73 -15.46 -0.13
C LYS A 9 -33.30 -16.00 -0.28
N ILE A 10 -32.40 -15.17 -0.78
CA ILE A 10 -30.97 -15.46 -0.78
C ILE A 10 -30.58 -15.64 0.69
N GLY A 11 -30.27 -16.87 1.08
CA GLY A 11 -29.80 -17.17 2.43
C GLY A 11 -28.47 -16.46 2.68
N PHE A 12 -28.19 -16.07 3.92
CA PHE A 12 -26.92 -15.40 4.28
C PHE A 12 -25.68 -16.21 3.85
N GLY A 13 -25.81 -17.55 3.75
CA GLY A 13 -24.78 -18.43 3.21
C GLY A 13 -24.48 -18.23 1.71
N ASP A 14 -25.50 -17.99 0.88
CA ASP A 14 -25.32 -17.64 -0.53
C ASP A 14 -24.70 -16.24 -0.67
N LEU A 15 -25.02 -15.32 0.23
CA LEU A 15 -24.41 -13.99 0.26
C LEU A 15 -22.92 -14.06 0.64
N ILE A 16 -22.53 -14.95 1.56
CA ILE A 16 -21.12 -15.21 1.90
C ILE A 16 -20.38 -15.93 0.76
N LEU A 17 -21.03 -16.85 0.06
CA LEU A 17 -20.48 -17.52 -1.12
C LEU A 17 -20.27 -16.53 -2.27
N LEU A 18 -21.25 -15.65 -2.52
CA LEU A 18 -21.14 -14.55 -3.46
C LEU A 18 -20.04 -13.57 -3.04
N LEU A 19 -19.97 -13.17 -1.77
CA LEU A 19 -18.88 -12.35 -1.25
C LEU A 19 -17.52 -13.04 -1.45
N ARG A 20 -17.38 -14.34 -1.19
CA ARG A 20 -16.16 -15.10 -1.50
C ARG A 20 -15.85 -15.12 -3.00
N TYR A 21 -16.86 -15.20 -3.87
CA TYR A 21 -16.70 -15.16 -5.33
C TYR A 21 -16.27 -13.77 -5.82
N PHE A 22 -16.88 -12.70 -5.29
CA PHE A 22 -16.53 -11.31 -5.59
C PHE A 22 -15.17 -10.91 -4.99
N PHE A 23 -14.82 -11.39 -3.78
CA PHE A 23 -13.49 -11.18 -3.19
C PHE A 23 -12.40 -12.05 -3.83
N LYS A 24 -12.73 -13.23 -4.39
CA LYS A 24 -11.80 -13.99 -5.24
C LYS A 24 -11.56 -13.34 -6.59
N LEU A 25 -12.46 -12.47 -7.06
CA LEU A 25 -12.41 -11.85 -8.40
C LEU A 25 -12.21 -10.33 -8.34
N LYS A 26 -11.01 -9.93 -7.89
CA LYS A 26 -10.21 -8.94 -8.64
C LYS A 26 -8.72 -9.01 -8.31
N VAL A 27 -8.16 -10.21 -8.19
CA VAL A 27 -6.77 -10.40 -8.60
C VAL A 27 -6.81 -10.37 -10.13
N SER A 28 -6.44 -9.24 -10.72
CA SER A 28 -6.30 -9.12 -12.17
C SER A 28 -5.25 -10.14 -12.61
N THR A 29 -5.71 -11.25 -13.19
CA THR A 29 -4.89 -12.28 -13.83
C THR A 29 -4.45 -11.80 -15.22
N HIS A 30 -3.82 -10.63 -15.27
CA HIS A 30 -2.90 -10.33 -16.36
C HIS A 30 -1.56 -10.96 -15.98
N PRO A 31 -0.93 -11.78 -16.83
CA PRO A 31 0.42 -12.26 -16.55
C PRO A 31 1.30 -11.05 -16.26
N ASN A 32 2.01 -11.11 -15.13
CA ASN A 32 2.75 -10.03 -14.50
C ASN A 32 3.99 -9.64 -15.32
N LYS A 33 3.80 -9.18 -16.56
CA LYS A 33 4.88 -8.91 -17.53
C LYS A 33 5.75 -7.71 -17.17
N ASN A 34 5.39 -6.93 -16.15
CA ASN A 34 6.04 -5.65 -15.84
C ASN A 34 6.66 -5.60 -14.44
N LYS A 35 6.69 -6.69 -13.66
CA LYS A 35 7.45 -6.75 -12.39
C LYS A 35 8.94 -6.89 -12.71
N VAL A 36 9.72 -5.87 -12.38
CA VAL A 36 11.19 -5.87 -12.55
C VAL A 36 11.84 -5.62 -11.19
N PHE A 37 12.94 -6.31 -10.87
CA PHE A 37 13.71 -5.97 -9.68
C PHE A 37 14.70 -4.86 -10.00
N ASN A 38 14.64 -3.76 -9.27
CA ASN A 38 15.56 -2.64 -9.38
C ASN A 38 16.66 -2.78 -8.30
N PRO A 39 17.90 -3.15 -8.69
CA PRO A 39 18.98 -3.40 -7.73
C PRO A 39 19.44 -2.13 -7.01
N ASP A 40 19.37 -0.97 -7.66
CA ASP A 40 19.81 0.31 -7.09
C ASP A 40 18.91 0.73 -5.92
N LEU A 41 17.59 0.50 -6.07
CA LEU A 41 16.62 0.78 -5.02
C LEU A 41 16.45 -0.37 -4.03
N GLY A 42 16.80 -1.60 -4.45
CA GLY A 42 16.48 -2.83 -3.73
C GLY A 42 14.97 -3.07 -3.62
N LEU A 43 14.22 -2.70 -4.65
CA LEU A 43 12.76 -2.78 -4.72
C LEU A 43 12.33 -3.46 -6.01
N TYR A 44 11.18 -4.14 -5.98
CA TYR A 44 10.48 -4.45 -7.22
C TYR A 44 9.79 -3.20 -7.75
N GLU A 45 9.73 -3.05 -9.07
CA GLU A 45 9.06 -1.96 -9.75
C GLU A 45 8.08 -2.46 -10.80
N ILE A 46 7.04 -1.67 -11.03
CA ILE A 46 6.13 -1.76 -12.15
C ILE A 46 5.85 -0.36 -12.68
N SER A 47 5.99 -0.21 -13.99
CA SER A 47 5.58 1.00 -14.70
C SER A 47 4.23 0.77 -15.36
N PHE A 48 3.34 1.75 -15.23
CA PHE A 48 2.07 1.77 -15.93
C PHE A 48 2.17 2.70 -17.14
N ASP A 49 1.50 2.32 -18.22
CA ASP A 49 1.37 3.17 -19.41
C ASP A 49 0.80 4.54 -19.03
N ARG A 50 1.20 5.56 -19.79
CA ARG A 50 0.78 6.94 -19.56
C ARG A 50 -0.74 7.07 -19.57
N VAL A 51 -1.30 7.59 -18.49
CA VAL A 51 -2.70 8.03 -18.45
C VAL A 51 -2.68 9.55 -18.67
N GLY A 52 -2.93 9.96 -19.91
CA GLY A 52 -2.74 11.35 -20.33
C GLY A 52 -1.28 11.80 -20.23
N ASN A 53 -1.02 12.86 -19.46
CA ASN A 53 0.30 13.45 -19.30
C ASN A 53 1.05 12.98 -18.03
N VAL A 54 0.56 11.92 -17.38
CA VAL A 54 1.13 11.41 -16.13
C VAL A 54 1.64 9.98 -16.35
N THR A 55 2.91 9.76 -16.01
CA THR A 55 3.49 8.41 -15.92
C THR A 55 3.43 7.96 -14.48
N LYS A 56 2.97 6.73 -14.22
CA LYS A 56 2.90 6.17 -12.87
C LYS A 56 3.88 5.01 -12.73
N LYS A 57 4.68 5.05 -11.67
CA LYS A 57 5.52 3.93 -11.24
C LYS A 57 5.13 3.51 -9.83
N VAL A 58 5.17 2.22 -9.57
CA VAL A 58 4.97 1.66 -8.23
C VAL A 58 6.16 0.78 -7.90
N PHE A 59 6.75 1.02 -6.75
CA PHE A 59 7.85 0.26 -6.19
C PHE A 59 7.39 -0.44 -4.92
N TRP A 60 7.90 -1.63 -4.62
CA TRP A 60 7.57 -2.32 -3.38
C TRP A 60 8.67 -3.27 -2.90
N GLN A 61 8.67 -3.50 -1.60
CA GLN A 61 9.54 -4.46 -0.95
C GLN A 61 8.73 -5.70 -0.54
N GLU A 62 9.22 -6.88 -0.90
CA GLU A 62 8.69 -8.17 -0.43
C GLU A 62 9.62 -8.76 0.64
N LYS A 63 9.06 -9.19 1.77
CA LYS A 63 9.78 -9.93 2.81
C LYS A 63 9.37 -11.40 2.79
N LYS A 64 10.35 -12.31 2.78
CA LYS A 64 10.12 -13.76 2.74
C LYS A 64 9.18 -14.18 3.88
N GLY A 65 8.06 -14.81 3.52
CA GLY A 65 7.04 -15.27 4.48
C GLY A 65 6.18 -14.18 5.14
N LYS A 66 6.42 -12.89 4.84
CA LYS A 66 5.71 -11.75 5.46
C LYS A 66 4.97 -10.85 4.45
N GLY A 67 5.01 -11.18 3.16
CA GLY A 67 4.34 -10.41 2.11
C GLY A 67 5.01 -9.06 1.82
N VAL A 68 4.21 -8.07 1.38
CA VAL A 68 4.69 -6.72 1.05
C VAL A 68 4.85 -5.89 2.32
N SER A 69 6.06 -5.39 2.57
CA SER A 69 6.35 -4.58 3.77
C SER A 69 6.28 -3.07 3.55
N LEU A 70 6.45 -2.63 2.31
CA LEU A 70 6.47 -1.21 1.94
C LEU A 70 6.09 -1.06 0.46
N VAL A 71 5.39 0.02 0.15
CA VAL A 71 5.00 0.43 -1.19
C VAL A 71 5.36 1.91 -1.40
N ILE A 72 5.96 2.24 -2.54
CA ILE A 72 6.18 3.62 -2.97
C ILE A 72 5.44 3.83 -4.30
N LYS A 73 4.58 4.83 -4.38
CA LYS A 73 3.87 5.18 -5.61
C LYS A 73 4.38 6.53 -6.08
N CYS A 74 4.87 6.62 -7.30
CA CYS A 74 5.34 7.87 -7.89
C CYS A 74 4.53 8.22 -9.14
N LEU A 75 4.15 9.50 -9.22
CA LEU A 75 3.60 10.15 -10.40
C LEU A 75 4.68 11.05 -11.00
N TYR A 76 4.86 10.99 -12.31
CA TYR A 76 5.76 11.84 -13.07
C TYR A 76 4.94 12.64 -14.07
N PHE A 77 4.97 13.97 -13.93
CA PHE A 77 4.24 14.90 -14.78
C PHE A 77 5.13 15.36 -15.93
N LYS A 78 4.55 15.52 -17.12
CA LYS A 78 5.28 16.00 -18.32
C LYS A 78 5.98 17.35 -18.10
N THR A 79 5.48 18.18 -17.19
CA THR A 79 6.04 19.48 -16.82
C THR A 79 7.32 19.40 -15.97
N GLY A 80 7.80 18.20 -15.66
CA GLY A 80 9.02 17.96 -14.88
C GLY A 80 8.78 17.74 -13.39
N GLY A 81 7.56 17.98 -12.90
CA GLY A 81 7.19 17.67 -11.51
C GLY A 81 7.05 16.17 -11.24
N SER A 82 7.16 15.79 -9.97
CA SER A 82 6.87 14.44 -9.51
C SER A 82 6.17 14.44 -8.15
N ASP A 83 5.42 13.39 -7.83
CA ASP A 83 4.79 13.19 -6.52
C ASP A 83 4.92 11.72 -6.14
N CYS A 84 5.71 11.44 -5.11
CA CYS A 84 5.91 10.12 -4.56
C CYS A 84 5.32 10.00 -3.16
N LYS A 85 4.64 8.88 -2.91
CA LYS A 85 4.15 8.49 -1.59
C LYS A 85 4.75 7.15 -1.19
N LEU A 86 5.55 7.15 -0.12
CA LEU A 86 5.95 5.94 0.59
C LEU A 86 4.90 5.60 1.64
N SER A 87 4.49 4.34 1.65
CA SER A 87 3.58 3.75 2.64
C SER A 87 4.22 2.49 3.22
N SER A 88 4.40 2.47 4.54
CA SER A 88 4.85 1.28 5.26
C SER A 88 3.99 1.00 6.48
N HIS A 89 3.71 -0.28 6.72
CA HIS A 89 3.04 -0.72 7.93
C HIS A 89 3.99 -0.57 9.13
N VAL A 90 3.46 0.00 10.21
CA VAL A 90 4.14 0.10 11.50
C VAL A 90 3.36 -0.80 12.47
N PRO A 91 3.86 -2.01 12.75
CA PRO A 91 3.20 -2.88 13.72
C PRO A 91 3.22 -2.25 15.11
N ASP A 92 2.20 -2.57 15.91
CA ASP A 92 2.16 -2.35 17.36
C ASP A 92 2.15 -0.89 17.87
N TYR A 93 1.84 0.08 17.00
CA TYR A 93 1.70 1.50 17.36
C TYR A 93 0.26 1.85 17.80
N GLY A 94 -0.27 1.15 18.81
CA GLY A 94 -1.49 1.52 19.55
C GLY A 94 -2.85 1.25 18.88
N PHE A 95 -2.90 0.98 17.57
CA PHE A 95 -4.10 0.55 16.85
C PHE A 95 -3.79 -0.68 16.00
N ASN A 96 -4.78 -1.55 15.75
CA ASN A 96 -4.61 -2.83 15.05
C ASN A 96 -3.88 -2.75 13.69
N THR A 97 -3.79 -1.57 13.06
CA THR A 97 -2.85 -1.29 11.95
C THR A 97 -2.47 0.19 11.93
N SER A 98 -1.20 0.52 12.17
CA SER A 98 -0.66 1.88 11.97
C SER A 98 0.16 1.94 10.68
N TYR A 99 0.17 3.11 10.03
CA TYR A 99 0.85 3.33 8.76
C TYR A 99 1.69 4.60 8.79
N LEU A 100 2.93 4.50 8.35
CA LEU A 100 3.76 5.65 8.01
C LEU A 100 3.51 5.99 6.54
N ASN A 101 3.06 7.21 6.28
CA ASN A 101 2.96 7.78 4.94
C ASN A 101 3.90 8.98 4.83
N VAL A 102 4.82 8.96 3.86
CA VAL A 102 5.71 10.09 3.58
C VAL A 102 5.55 10.50 2.12
N TYR A 103 5.32 11.78 1.88
CA TYR A 103 5.22 12.37 0.54
C TYR A 103 6.53 13.11 0.21
N PHE A 104 7.06 12.88 -0.99
CA PHE A 104 8.31 13.48 -1.46
C PHE A 104 8.38 13.53 -2.99
N HIS A 105 9.31 14.33 -3.53
CA HIS A 105 9.59 14.34 -4.97
C HIS A 105 10.57 13.22 -5.36
N ALA A 106 10.45 12.68 -6.58
CA ALA A 106 11.15 11.49 -7.05
C ALA A 106 12.69 11.57 -7.01
N GLU A 107 13.26 12.76 -6.94
CA GLU A 107 14.70 13.01 -6.70
C GLU A 107 15.16 12.41 -5.37
N LEU A 108 14.25 12.29 -4.40
CA LEU A 108 14.52 11.68 -3.10
C LEU A 108 14.28 10.17 -3.07
N LEU A 109 13.79 9.56 -4.17
CA LEU A 109 13.54 8.12 -4.24
C LEU A 109 14.77 7.26 -3.92
N PRO A 110 16.00 7.56 -4.38
CA PRO A 110 17.18 6.80 -3.98
C PRO A 110 17.44 6.78 -2.46
N HIS A 111 16.90 7.75 -1.73
CA HIS A 111 17.06 7.91 -0.28
C HIS A 111 15.86 7.36 0.53
N TRP A 112 14.93 6.63 -0.10
CA TRP A 112 13.70 6.15 0.54
C TRP A 112 13.94 5.38 1.85
N LYS A 113 15.03 4.61 1.95
CA LYS A 113 15.39 3.86 3.17
C LYS A 113 15.68 4.78 4.33
N ASN A 114 16.39 5.88 4.09
CA ASN A 114 16.72 6.87 5.11
C ASN A 114 15.47 7.63 5.51
N ILE A 115 14.64 8.05 4.54
CA ILE A 115 13.35 8.71 4.80
C ILE A 115 12.49 7.85 5.72
N GLN A 116 12.33 6.56 5.40
CA GLN A 116 11.58 5.64 6.23
C GLN A 116 12.19 5.50 7.63
N ARG A 117 13.50 5.23 7.71
CA ARG A 117 14.20 5.02 8.98
C ARG A 117 14.07 6.22 9.92
N GLU A 118 14.36 7.42 9.45
CA GLU A 118 14.33 8.62 10.27
C GLU A 118 12.90 9.00 10.66
N SER A 119 11.93 8.77 9.77
CA SER A 119 10.51 8.98 10.09
C SER A 119 10.02 8.03 11.18
N LEU A 120 10.42 6.76 11.12
CA LEU A 120 10.12 5.79 12.18
C LEU A 120 10.82 6.15 13.50
N LYS A 121 12.09 6.55 13.44
CA LYS A 121 12.83 6.99 14.63
C LYS A 121 12.17 8.18 15.32
N PHE A 122 11.69 9.16 14.55
CA PHE A 122 10.92 10.28 15.09
C PHE A 122 9.64 9.80 15.76
N ILE A 123 8.88 8.94 15.09
CA ILE A 123 7.64 8.35 15.64
C ILE A 123 7.91 7.59 16.95
N ASP A 124 8.94 6.75 16.98
CA ASP A 124 9.33 5.99 18.18
C ASP A 124 9.72 6.91 19.35
N SER A 125 10.36 8.06 19.05
CA SER A 125 10.75 9.03 20.09
C SER A 125 9.55 9.64 20.82
N LEU A 126 8.41 9.78 20.14
CA LEU A 126 7.17 10.31 20.73
C LEU A 126 6.57 9.32 21.76
N GLN A 127 6.76 8.00 21.57
CA GLN A 127 6.26 6.99 22.50
C GLN A 127 7.06 6.93 23.81
N ILE A 128 8.36 7.19 23.75
CA ILE A 128 9.21 7.21 24.95
C ILE A 128 8.73 8.30 25.90
N GLU A 129 8.37 9.48 25.38
CA GLU A 129 7.84 10.58 26.17
C GLU A 129 6.52 10.21 26.86
N GLU A 130 5.59 9.58 26.15
CA GLU A 130 4.29 9.18 26.73
C GLU A 130 4.44 8.14 27.86
N ASN A 131 5.31 7.14 27.68
CA ASN A 131 5.56 6.12 28.68
C ASN A 131 6.30 6.66 29.92
N GLN A 132 7.24 7.60 29.74
CA GLN A 132 7.92 8.29 30.84
C GLN A 132 6.93 9.14 31.65
N VAL A 133 6.04 9.89 30.98
CA VAL A 133 5.00 10.69 31.64
C VAL A 133 4.03 9.79 32.43
N ASN A 134 3.60 8.67 31.86
CA ASN A 134 2.68 7.74 32.52
C ASN A 134 3.33 6.94 33.66
N ALA A 135 4.63 6.66 33.61
CA ALA A 135 5.36 6.00 34.70
C ALA A 135 5.67 6.93 35.88
N SER A 136 5.59 8.26 35.67
CA SER A 136 5.85 9.28 36.69
C SER A 136 4.59 9.81 37.39
N LYS A 137 3.40 9.29 37.03
CA LYS A 137 2.11 9.52 37.71
C LYS A 137 1.71 8.31 38.53
#